data_AF-A0A8S1LDB3-F1
#
_entry.id   AF-A0A8S1LDB3-F1
#
_cell.length_a   1.000
_cell.length_b   1.000
_cell.length_c   1.000
_cell.angle_alpha   90.00
_cell.angle_beta   90.00
_cell.angle_gamma   90.00
#
_symmetry.space_group_name_H-M   'P 1'
#
loop_
_entity.id
_entity.type
_entity.pdbx_description
1 polymer ?
#
loop_
_entity_poly.entity_id
_entity_poly.type
_entity_poly.pdbx_seq_one_letter_code
_entity_poly.pdbx_strand_id
1 'polypeptide(L)'
;MRSTIKPLPQINNRPSLDDEDSYPGRLHTIQRKLKFGSNTYIISSNTTVSESLNKKQKQTPVTESQMLRQIDTKLEMHKKDIEQRNDMIISIEKGFESMKQELVKEKIINEEKSKQLQELQASYQAIQLRLKQAGDSSKFNLQAEKDREKINSLEISIKQSQAKEQELLQQVEQLRQQISQYQDKLKSKEESNEEFRRLKDQLHKAEDFQSKLEHQITEIQKSIDKEVNDKNNIKKQYDQYRNDSQLKEQNLNKEISASLIQIKQLEQEKISIMENLKKSKDQNDQNSKLNEQLLSLKLQLSEIQKIKDKEISQLRQKIDDQSKNSIEVNNQLEKLKQKQQEIQQQLQDKLQQLEQLKNQKQLLDQQNQNNQSEINSLNTQLDSLKEQLSKPKNTKQITDTILQLEKTDKDIQKNLSCTFCNKFIKQPVTIIPCGHSYCFECKKGYNKECFKCGPKLKIEAMYRNELLDDIIAMVKLIEQSINSMKQVTKQ
;
A
#
# COMPACT_ATOMS: atom_id res chain seq x y z
N MET A 1 12.85 2.01 -45.92
CA MET A 1 13.71 3.19 -46.12
C MET A 1 14.06 3.76 -44.74
N ARG A 2 15.37 3.87 -44.46
CA ARG A 2 16.07 4.58 -43.37
C ARG A 2 15.56 4.40 -41.93
N SER A 3 16.14 3.43 -41.21
CA SER A 3 16.18 3.42 -39.75
C SER A 3 17.23 4.40 -39.25
N THR A 4 16.80 5.40 -38.48
CA THR A 4 17.69 6.29 -37.72
C THR A 4 17.96 5.68 -36.35
N ILE A 5 19.11 5.01 -36.24
CA ILE A 5 19.67 4.56 -34.96
C ILE A 5 20.17 5.80 -34.23
N LYS A 6 19.54 6.14 -33.09
CA LYS A 6 20.07 7.14 -32.15
C LYS A 6 21.25 6.53 -31.38
N PRO A 7 22.39 7.22 -31.26
CA PRO A 7 23.49 6.74 -30.42
C PRO A 7 23.16 6.95 -28.93
N LEU A 8 23.54 5.95 -28.13
CA LEU A 8 23.48 5.99 -26.66
C LEU A 8 24.43 7.06 -26.08
N PRO A 9 24.08 7.67 -24.94
CA PRO A 9 24.96 8.64 -24.29
C PRO A 9 26.17 7.94 -23.67
N GLN A 10 27.37 8.44 -23.98
CA GLN A 10 28.60 8.07 -23.28
C GLN A 10 28.54 8.62 -21.85
N ILE A 11 28.36 7.73 -20.87
CA ILE A 11 28.51 8.06 -19.46
C ILE A 11 30.01 7.94 -19.13
N ASN A 12 30.74 9.02 -19.33
CA ASN A 12 32.06 9.23 -18.74
C ASN A 12 31.89 9.65 -17.28
N ASN A 13 31.75 8.68 -16.39
CA ASN A 13 31.95 8.88 -14.95
C ASN A 13 33.22 8.14 -14.53
N ARG A 14 34.35 8.79 -14.75
CA ARG A 14 35.63 8.46 -14.11
C ARG A 14 35.73 9.37 -12.88
N PRO A 15 35.73 8.85 -11.65
CA PRO A 15 36.03 9.68 -10.50
C PRO A 15 37.49 10.15 -10.61
N SER A 16 37.68 11.46 -10.52
CA SER A 16 38.97 12.06 -10.19
C SER A 16 39.41 11.53 -8.84
N LEU A 17 40.56 10.87 -8.78
CA LEU A 17 41.27 10.62 -7.54
C LEU A 17 42.16 11.84 -7.33
N ASP A 18 41.56 12.88 -6.77
CA ASP A 18 42.32 13.96 -6.14
C ASP A 18 42.57 13.57 -4.68
N ASP A 19 43.78 13.96 -4.29
CA ASP A 19 44.55 13.69 -3.09
C ASP A 19 43.85 13.87 -1.73
N GLU A 20 44.55 13.40 -0.71
CA GLU A 20 44.34 13.60 0.73
C GLU A 20 43.41 12.60 1.41
N ASP A 21 43.95 11.40 1.70
CA ASP A 21 43.75 10.78 3.01
C ASP A 21 44.87 9.78 3.35
N SER A 22 45.80 10.31 4.15
CA SER A 22 46.72 9.67 5.10
C SER A 22 46.66 8.13 5.21
N TYR A 23 47.63 7.46 4.58
CA TYR A 23 48.00 6.06 4.85
C TYR A 23 48.93 6.00 6.08
N PRO A 24 48.57 5.37 7.21
CA PRO A 24 49.55 4.98 8.21
C PRO A 24 50.04 3.57 7.86
N GLY A 25 51.03 3.48 6.98
CA GLY A 25 51.48 2.18 6.48
C GLY A 25 52.91 2.13 6.00
N ARG A 26 53.76 3.07 6.41
CA ARG A 26 55.20 2.91 6.24
C ARG A 26 55.63 1.84 7.23
N LEU A 27 55.85 0.62 6.73
CA LEU A 27 56.66 -0.38 7.41
C LEU A 27 57.98 0.29 7.75
N HIS A 28 58.09 0.75 8.99
CA HIS A 28 59.39 0.90 9.62
C HIS A 28 60.05 -0.45 9.45
N THR A 29 61.03 -0.51 8.56
CA THR A 29 62.16 -1.41 8.75
C THR A 29 62.71 -1.05 10.12
N ILE A 30 62.16 -1.70 11.15
CA ILE A 30 62.83 -1.85 12.42
C ILE A 30 64.10 -2.60 12.03
N GLN A 31 65.15 -1.83 11.75
CA GLN A 31 66.50 -2.29 11.96
C GLN A 31 66.50 -2.71 13.42
N ARG A 32 66.15 -3.98 13.67
CA ARG A 32 66.63 -4.67 14.85
C ARG A 32 68.13 -4.60 14.67
N LYS A 33 68.74 -3.56 15.28
CA LYS A 33 70.10 -3.66 15.77
C LYS A 33 70.09 -4.97 16.52
N LEU A 34 70.62 -6.01 15.89
CA LEU A 34 71.12 -7.18 16.56
C LEU A 34 72.12 -6.59 17.56
N LYS A 35 71.63 -6.31 18.78
CA LYS A 35 72.46 -6.31 19.96
C LYS A 35 72.91 -7.75 20.02
N PHE A 36 74.01 -8.05 19.32
CA PHE A 36 74.90 -9.10 19.76
C PHE A 36 75.12 -8.77 21.22
N GLY A 37 74.53 -9.58 22.09
CA GLY A 37 74.87 -9.58 23.49
C GLY A 37 76.39 -9.67 23.50
N SER A 38 77.02 -8.56 23.86
CA SER A 38 78.40 -8.52 24.28
C SER A 38 78.46 -9.45 25.47
N ASN A 39 78.68 -10.74 25.19
CA ASN A 39 79.36 -11.63 26.10
C ASN A 39 80.69 -10.92 26.35
N THR A 40 80.70 -10.14 27.43
CA THR A 40 81.86 -9.79 28.22
C THR A 40 82.51 -11.10 28.65
N TYR A 41 83.19 -11.75 27.71
CA TYR A 41 84.41 -12.45 28.04
C TYR A 41 85.31 -11.35 28.60
N ILE A 42 85.43 -11.36 29.92
CA ILE A 42 86.52 -10.73 30.64
C ILE A 42 87.78 -11.40 30.08
N ILE A 43 88.32 -10.84 29.00
CA ILE A 43 89.70 -11.04 28.63
C ILE A 43 90.45 -10.30 29.72
N SER A 44 90.95 -11.06 30.69
CA SER A 44 91.93 -10.62 31.68
C SER A 44 93.18 -10.15 30.93
N SER A 45 93.18 -8.90 30.48
CA SER A 45 94.34 -8.20 29.98
C SER A 45 95.27 -7.89 31.16
N ASN A 46 96.00 -8.90 31.63
CA ASN A 46 97.25 -8.68 32.36
C ASN A 46 98.39 -8.68 31.34
N THR A 47 98.52 -7.57 30.63
CA THR A 47 99.73 -7.22 29.89
C THR A 47 100.42 -6.09 30.64
N THR A 48 101.05 -6.44 31.76
CA THR A 48 102.12 -5.63 32.37
C THR A 48 103.42 -5.94 31.62
N VAL A 49 103.73 -5.20 30.56
CA VAL A 49 105.09 -5.14 30.04
C VAL A 49 105.41 -3.73 29.57
N SER A 50 106.05 -2.96 30.45
CA SER A 50 107.13 -2.03 30.06
C SER A 50 107.79 -1.47 31.32
N GLU A 51 108.72 -2.24 31.89
CA GLU A 51 109.99 -1.73 32.47
C GLU A 51 110.79 -2.89 33.09
N SER A 52 111.73 -3.43 32.32
CA SER A 52 112.93 -4.11 32.83
C SER A 52 113.91 -4.33 31.67
N LEU A 53 114.53 -3.23 31.28
CA LEU A 53 115.78 -3.25 30.52
C LEU A 53 116.90 -3.86 31.40
N ASN A 54 117.80 -4.57 30.73
CA ASN A 54 119.13 -4.99 31.19
C ASN A 54 119.24 -6.17 32.17
N LYS A 55 119.17 -7.38 31.61
CA LYS A 55 120.14 -8.44 31.97
C LYS A 55 120.62 -9.16 30.70
N LYS A 56 121.85 -8.84 30.28
CA LYS A 56 122.63 -9.66 29.34
C LYS A 56 122.88 -11.03 29.97
N GLN A 57 121.97 -11.98 29.73
CA GLN A 57 122.22 -13.39 30.02
C GLN A 57 123.01 -13.98 28.86
N LYS A 58 124.21 -14.46 29.19
CA LYS A 58 125.10 -15.23 28.32
C LYS A 58 124.32 -16.38 27.70
N GLN A 59 124.14 -16.36 26.38
CA GLN A 59 123.62 -17.48 25.61
C GLN A 59 124.64 -18.61 25.69
N THR A 60 124.34 -19.61 26.52
CA THR A 60 124.93 -20.94 26.39
C THR A 60 124.39 -21.57 25.11
N PRO A 61 125.23 -22.21 24.28
CA PRO A 61 124.81 -22.82 23.02
C PRO A 61 123.73 -23.86 23.30
N VAL A 62 122.53 -23.59 22.78
CA VAL A 62 121.40 -24.52 22.81
C VAL A 62 121.82 -25.73 22.00
N THR A 63 121.91 -26.87 22.68
CA THR A 63 122.25 -28.14 22.02
C THR A 63 121.19 -28.45 20.96
N GLU A 64 121.60 -29.00 19.82
CA GLU A 64 120.71 -29.32 18.68
C GLU A 64 119.43 -30.06 19.10
N SER A 65 119.54 -30.95 20.09
CA SER A 65 118.41 -31.66 20.69
C SER A 65 117.36 -30.75 21.34
N GLN A 66 117.76 -29.64 21.97
CA GLN A 66 116.83 -28.66 22.55
C GLN A 66 116.11 -27.84 21.47
N MET A 67 116.77 -27.52 20.35
CA MET A 67 116.11 -26.86 19.22
C MET A 67 115.07 -27.77 18.56
N LEU A 68 115.39 -29.06 18.35
CA LEU A 68 114.44 -30.03 17.79
C LEU A 68 113.20 -30.19 18.67
N ARG A 69 113.36 -30.29 20.00
CA ARG A 69 112.20 -30.35 20.92
C ARG A 69 111.33 -29.09 20.88
N GLN A 70 111.93 -27.91 20.72
CA GLN A 70 111.17 -26.66 20.59
C GLN A 70 110.39 -26.61 19.27
N ILE A 71 110.97 -27.12 18.18
CA ILE A 71 110.30 -27.25 16.89
C ILE A 71 109.12 -28.22 17.01
N ASP A 72 109.32 -29.41 17.58
CA ASP A 72 108.26 -30.41 17.78
C ASP A 72 107.11 -29.86 18.63
N THR A 73 107.43 -29.16 19.72
CA THR A 73 106.41 -28.54 20.59
C THR A 73 105.59 -27.48 19.82
N LYS A 74 106.25 -26.66 18.99
CA LYS A 74 105.57 -25.66 18.16
C LYS A 74 104.72 -26.32 17.06
N LEU A 75 105.21 -27.39 16.44
CA LEU A 75 104.46 -28.13 15.44
C LEU A 75 103.22 -28.77 16.04
N GLU A 76 103.33 -29.36 17.24
CA GLU A 76 102.19 -29.94 17.96
C GLU A 76 101.18 -28.86 18.38
N MET A 77 101.64 -27.69 18.83
CA MET A 77 100.76 -26.54 19.08
C MET A 77 100.04 -26.08 17.81
N HIS A 78 100.75 -25.93 16.69
CA HIS A 78 100.15 -25.55 15.42
C HIS A 78 99.16 -26.60 14.91
N LYS A 79 99.43 -27.88 15.11
CA LYS A 79 98.51 -28.97 14.77
C LYS A 79 97.20 -28.85 15.57
N LYS A 80 97.29 -28.63 16.89
CA LYS A 80 96.12 -28.39 17.74
C LYS A 80 95.35 -27.14 17.34
N ASP A 81 96.03 -26.05 16.98
CA ASP A 81 95.39 -24.83 16.49
C ASP A 81 94.66 -25.08 15.16
N ILE A 82 95.24 -25.88 14.25
CA ILE A 82 94.60 -26.28 12.99
C ILE A 82 93.37 -27.15 13.26
N GLU A 83 93.47 -28.14 14.16
CA GLU A 83 92.34 -28.99 14.56
C GLU A 83 91.20 -28.16 15.16
N GLN A 84 91.50 -27.23 16.09
CA GLN A 84 90.51 -26.33 16.67
C GLN A 84 89.84 -25.43 15.63
N ARG A 85 90.60 -24.92 14.65
CA ARG A 85 90.04 -24.12 13.55
C ARG A 85 89.15 -24.96 12.65
N ASN A 86 89.53 -26.21 12.36
CA ASN A 86 88.71 -27.12 11.56
C ASN A 86 87.39 -27.45 12.28
N ASP A 87 87.44 -27.71 13.59
CA ASP A 87 86.23 -27.92 14.40
C ASP A 87 85.32 -26.68 14.40
N MET A 88 85.91 -25.48 14.48
CA MET A 88 85.18 -24.22 14.37
C MET A 88 84.54 -24.05 13.00
N ILE A 89 85.25 -24.37 11.91
CA ILE A 89 84.72 -24.35 10.54
C ILE A 89 83.54 -25.32 10.41
N ILE A 90 83.68 -26.56 10.86
CA ILE A 90 82.61 -27.57 10.82
C ILE A 90 81.38 -27.11 11.62
N SER A 91 81.58 -26.49 12.79
CA SER A 91 80.50 -25.94 13.61
C SER A 91 79.76 -24.81 12.89
N ILE A 92 80.50 -23.91 12.25
CA ILE A 92 79.95 -22.81 11.44
C ILE A 92 79.16 -23.36 10.24
N GLU A 93 79.72 -24.34 9.51
CA GLU A 93 79.05 -24.99 8.38
C GLU A 93 77.74 -25.68 8.79
N LYS A 94 77.73 -26.39 9.93
CA LYS A 94 76.50 -26.97 10.49
C LYS A 94 75.48 -25.90 10.87
N GLY A 95 75.94 -24.77 11.43
CA GLY A 95 75.08 -23.62 11.73
C GLY A 95 74.43 -23.03 10.48
N PHE A 96 75.19 -22.85 9.40
CA PHE A 96 74.67 -22.37 8.11
C PHE A 96 73.69 -23.34 7.48
N GLU A 97 73.96 -24.65 7.51
CA GLU A 97 73.05 -25.65 6.93
C GLU A 97 71.73 -25.72 7.73
N SER A 98 71.78 -25.61 9.07
CA SER A 98 70.58 -25.51 9.90
C SER A 98 69.74 -24.27 9.56
N MET A 99 70.39 -23.10 9.41
CA MET A 99 69.70 -21.86 9.04
C MET A 99 69.06 -21.93 7.65
N LYS A 100 69.74 -22.59 6.70
CA LYS A 100 69.22 -22.82 5.34
C LYS A 100 67.97 -23.71 5.38
N GLN A 101 67.97 -24.77 6.19
CA GLN A 101 66.80 -25.64 6.36
C GLN A 101 65.62 -24.91 7.00
N GLU A 102 65.86 -24.05 8.00
CA GLU A 102 64.82 -23.21 8.60
C GLU A 102 64.22 -22.23 7.58
N LEU A 103 65.06 -21.59 6.76
CA LEU A 103 64.61 -20.66 5.72
C LEU A 103 63.75 -21.35 4.66
N VAL A 104 64.10 -22.58 4.26
CA VAL A 104 63.27 -23.39 3.35
C VAL A 104 61.93 -23.75 3.98
N LYS A 105 61.90 -24.16 5.26
CA LYS A 105 60.65 -24.44 5.97
C LYS A 105 59.76 -23.20 6.07
N GLU A 106 60.35 -22.04 6.39
CA GLU A 106 59.62 -20.78 6.46
C GLU A 106 59.05 -20.38 5.10
N LYS A 107 59.81 -20.60 4.01
CA LYS A 107 59.33 -20.36 2.64
C LYS A 107 58.10 -21.22 2.30
N ILE A 108 58.14 -22.52 2.62
CA ILE A 108 57.01 -23.43 2.39
C ILE A 108 55.77 -22.99 3.20
N ILE A 109 55.96 -22.61 4.47
CA ILE A 109 54.86 -22.11 5.32
C ILE A 109 54.26 -20.82 4.74
N ASN A 110 55.09 -19.92 4.22
CA ASN A 110 54.61 -18.67 3.63
C ASN A 110 53.87 -18.92 2.30
N GLU A 111 54.35 -19.83 1.46
CA GLU A 111 53.65 -20.24 0.23
C GLU A 111 52.26 -20.82 0.54
N GLU A 112 52.16 -21.69 1.56
CA GLU A 112 50.87 -22.25 2.00
C GLU A 112 49.94 -21.17 2.56
N LYS A 113 50.44 -20.23 3.37
CA LYS A 113 49.65 -19.08 3.85
C LYS A 113 49.16 -18.20 2.71
N SER A 114 49.99 -17.95 1.69
CA SER A 114 49.59 -17.19 0.51
C SER A 114 48.50 -17.90 -0.28
N LYS A 115 48.57 -19.23 -0.40
CA LYS A 115 47.52 -20.03 -1.03
C LYS A 115 46.20 -19.97 -0.27
N GLN A 116 46.24 -20.14 1.05
CA GLN A 116 45.05 -20.02 1.92
C GLN A 116 44.42 -18.62 1.83
N LEU A 117 45.25 -17.58 1.73
CA LEU A 117 44.76 -16.20 1.56
C LEU A 117 44.05 -16.01 0.20
N GLN A 118 44.59 -16.59 -0.88
CA GLN A 118 43.96 -16.56 -2.19
C GLN A 118 42.62 -17.31 -2.21
N GLU A 119 42.55 -18.48 -1.59
CA GLU A 119 41.31 -19.26 -1.47
C GLU A 119 40.24 -18.51 -0.66
N LEU A 120 40.64 -17.86 0.43
CA LEU A 120 39.75 -17.04 1.24
C LEU A 120 39.23 -15.83 0.46
N GLN A 121 40.09 -15.18 -0.32
CA GLN A 121 39.70 -14.04 -1.17
C GLN A 121 38.72 -14.47 -2.27
N ALA A 122 38.95 -15.62 -2.91
CA ALA A 122 38.04 -16.18 -3.91
C ALA A 122 36.68 -16.53 -3.29
N SER A 123 36.67 -17.14 -2.10
CA SER A 123 35.45 -17.46 -1.36
C SER A 123 34.66 -16.20 -1.00
N TYR A 124 35.34 -15.14 -0.53
CA TYR A 124 34.72 -13.86 -0.22
C TYR A 124 34.04 -13.22 -1.44
N GLN A 125 34.71 -13.21 -2.60
CA GLN A 125 34.14 -12.70 -3.84
C GLN A 125 32.91 -13.52 -4.28
N ALA A 126 32.95 -14.84 -4.15
CA ALA A 126 31.81 -15.70 -4.45
C ALA A 126 30.61 -15.42 -3.53
N ILE A 127 30.85 -15.20 -2.24
CA ILE A 127 29.80 -14.83 -1.27
C ILE A 127 29.20 -13.46 -1.62
N GLN A 128 30.02 -12.46 -1.96
CA GLN A 128 29.50 -11.15 -2.38
C GLN A 128 28.61 -11.24 -3.63
N LEU A 129 29.01 -12.06 -4.61
CA LEU A 129 28.21 -12.28 -5.82
C LEU A 129 26.86 -12.93 -5.48
N ARG A 130 26.84 -13.93 -4.59
CA ARG A 130 25.61 -14.57 -4.10
C ARG A 130 24.71 -13.59 -3.34
N LEU A 131 25.27 -12.73 -2.49
CA LEU A 131 24.51 -11.70 -1.77
C LEU A 131 23.88 -10.70 -2.72
N LYS A 132 24.59 -10.29 -3.79
CA LYS A 132 24.05 -9.41 -4.82
C LYS A 132 22.88 -10.07 -5.58
N GLN A 133 23.03 -11.33 -5.96
CA GLN A 133 21.97 -12.13 -6.60
C GLN A 133 20.75 -12.35 -5.69
N ALA A 134 20.96 -12.55 -4.39
CA ALA A 134 19.89 -12.64 -3.40
C ALA A 134 19.15 -11.30 -3.24
N GLY A 135 19.87 -10.18 -3.25
CA GLY A 135 19.29 -8.84 -3.23
C GLY A 135 18.40 -8.55 -4.44
N ASP A 136 18.78 -8.99 -5.63
CA ASP A 136 17.94 -8.84 -6.82
C ASP A 136 16.71 -9.76 -6.78
N SER A 137 16.82 -10.95 -6.18
CA SER A 137 15.68 -11.87 -5.96
C SER A 137 14.62 -11.28 -5.01
N SER A 138 15.04 -10.49 -4.01
CA SER A 138 14.12 -9.77 -3.13
C SER A 138 13.26 -8.73 -3.86
N LYS A 139 13.82 -8.04 -4.87
CA LYS A 139 13.07 -7.09 -5.71
C LYS A 139 12.00 -7.78 -6.55
N PHE A 140 12.26 -9.00 -7.02
CA PHE A 140 11.27 -9.78 -7.75
C PHE A 140 10.07 -10.19 -6.89
N ASN A 141 10.29 -10.58 -5.63
CA ASN A 141 9.21 -10.90 -4.70
C ASN A 141 8.31 -9.67 -4.44
N LEU A 142 8.91 -8.48 -4.25
CA LEU A 142 8.17 -7.25 -4.06
C LEU A 142 7.32 -6.89 -5.30
N GLN A 143 7.83 -7.14 -6.51
CA GLN A 143 7.08 -6.89 -7.74
C GLN A 143 5.92 -7.87 -7.92
N ALA A 144 6.14 -9.16 -7.63
CA ALA A 144 5.08 -10.17 -7.68
C ALA A 144 3.95 -9.88 -6.68
N GLU A 145 4.28 -9.34 -5.51
CA GLU A 145 3.30 -8.92 -4.51
C GLU A 145 2.48 -7.71 -4.98
N LYS A 146 3.13 -6.70 -5.58
CA LYS A 146 2.44 -5.57 -6.23
C LYS A 146 1.52 -6.01 -7.37
N ASP A 147 1.97 -6.95 -8.20
CA ASP A 147 1.16 -7.47 -9.30
C ASP A 147 -0.05 -8.25 -8.76
N ARG A 148 0.09 -8.98 -7.65
CA ARG A 148 -1.02 -9.65 -6.95
C ARG A 148 -2.02 -8.65 -6.39
N GLU A 149 -1.57 -7.59 -5.74
CA GLU A 149 -2.44 -6.51 -5.25
C GLU A 149 -3.19 -5.83 -6.40
N LYS A 150 -2.52 -5.62 -7.53
CA LYS A 150 -3.12 -5.04 -8.74
C LYS A 150 -4.16 -5.96 -9.39
N ILE A 151 -3.92 -7.27 -9.40
CA ILE A 151 -4.94 -8.25 -9.83
C ILE A 151 -6.16 -8.18 -8.92
N ASN A 152 -5.97 -8.14 -7.60
CA ASN A 152 -7.07 -8.07 -6.64
C ASN A 152 -7.88 -6.76 -6.78
N SER A 153 -7.22 -5.62 -7.01
CA SER A 153 -7.91 -4.34 -7.21
C SER A 153 -8.73 -4.32 -8.50
N LEU A 154 -8.19 -4.86 -9.60
CA LEU A 154 -8.92 -5.03 -10.86
C LEU A 154 -10.13 -5.97 -10.69
N GLU A 155 -10.01 -7.06 -9.92
CA GLU A 155 -11.15 -7.94 -9.63
C GLU A 155 -12.28 -7.24 -8.89
N ILE A 156 -11.95 -6.36 -7.94
CA ILE A 156 -12.95 -5.56 -7.23
C ILE A 156 -13.62 -4.56 -8.18
N SER A 157 -12.84 -3.87 -9.03
CA SER A 157 -13.35 -2.92 -10.03
C SER A 157 -14.32 -3.59 -11.03
N ILE A 158 -13.94 -4.77 -11.55
CA ILE A 158 -14.77 -5.56 -12.46
C ILE A 158 -16.09 -5.94 -11.78
N LYS A 159 -16.06 -6.42 -10.52
CA LYS A 159 -17.28 -6.78 -9.78
C LYS A 159 -18.20 -5.59 -9.56
N GLN A 160 -17.65 -4.42 -9.24
CA GLN A 160 -18.43 -3.19 -9.06
C GLN A 160 -19.08 -2.74 -10.39
N SER A 161 -18.32 -2.79 -11.48
CA SER A 161 -18.82 -2.46 -12.82
C SER A 161 -19.93 -3.43 -13.28
N GLN A 162 -19.78 -4.73 -13.01
CA GLN A 162 -20.81 -5.75 -13.29
C GLN A 162 -22.08 -5.54 -12.46
N ALA A 163 -21.96 -5.16 -11.18
CA ALA A 163 -23.12 -4.85 -10.36
C ALA A 163 -23.90 -3.64 -10.90
N LYS A 164 -23.17 -2.59 -11.34
CA LYS A 164 -23.78 -1.41 -11.97
C LYS A 164 -24.43 -1.74 -13.32
N GLU A 165 -23.81 -2.61 -14.12
CA GLU A 165 -24.40 -3.12 -15.36
C GLU A 165 -25.73 -3.84 -15.10
N GLN A 166 -25.78 -4.71 -14.08
CA GLN A 166 -27.01 -5.43 -13.69
C GLN A 166 -28.11 -4.47 -13.23
N GLU A 167 -27.78 -3.43 -12.47
CA GLU A 167 -28.73 -2.41 -12.04
C GLU A 167 -29.32 -1.66 -13.25
N LEU A 168 -28.48 -1.25 -14.20
CA LEU A 168 -28.93 -0.57 -15.42
C LEU A 168 -29.78 -1.48 -16.30
N LEU A 169 -29.42 -2.77 -16.44
CA LEU A 169 -30.24 -3.75 -17.15
C LEU A 169 -31.63 -3.90 -16.53
N GLN A 170 -31.73 -3.90 -15.19
CA GLN A 170 -33.01 -3.93 -14.49
C GLN A 170 -33.85 -2.67 -14.75
N GLN A 171 -33.21 -1.49 -14.80
CA GLN A 171 -33.89 -0.24 -15.15
C GLN A 171 -34.39 -0.24 -16.61
N VAL A 172 -33.59 -0.74 -17.56
CA VAL A 172 -34.00 -0.89 -18.96
C VAL A 172 -35.19 -1.83 -19.08
N GLU A 173 -35.21 -2.94 -18.35
CA GLU A 173 -36.33 -3.88 -18.36
C GLU A 173 -37.62 -3.25 -17.83
N GLN A 174 -37.54 -2.48 -16.73
CA GLN A 174 -38.67 -1.73 -16.21
C GLN A 174 -39.21 -0.70 -17.23
N LEU A 175 -38.33 0.00 -17.95
CA LEU A 175 -38.74 0.95 -19.00
C LEU A 175 -39.38 0.24 -20.19
N ARG A 176 -38.87 -0.93 -20.60
CA ARG A 176 -39.49 -1.74 -21.65
C ARG A 176 -40.91 -2.14 -21.29
N GLN A 177 -41.15 -2.53 -20.04
CA GLN A 177 -42.50 -2.83 -19.54
C GLN A 177 -43.40 -1.58 -19.58
N GLN A 178 -42.90 -0.40 -19.16
CA GLN A 178 -43.66 0.85 -19.25
C GLN A 178 -43.98 1.25 -20.70
N ILE A 179 -43.01 1.13 -21.61
CA ILE A 179 -43.17 1.38 -23.05
C ILE A 179 -44.25 0.45 -23.62
N SER A 180 -44.22 -0.83 -23.29
CA SER A 180 -45.25 -1.80 -23.70
C SER A 180 -46.65 -1.36 -23.21
N GLN A 181 -46.76 -0.95 -21.95
CA GLN A 181 -48.03 -0.45 -21.39
C GLN A 181 -48.53 0.81 -22.12
N TYR A 182 -47.64 1.75 -22.45
CA TYR A 182 -48.00 2.93 -23.23
C TYR A 182 -48.44 2.58 -24.65
N GLN A 183 -47.76 1.63 -25.30
CA GLN A 183 -48.14 1.16 -26.63
C GLN A 183 -49.53 0.50 -26.63
N ASP A 184 -49.86 -0.30 -25.61
CA ASP A 184 -51.18 -0.93 -25.52
C ASP A 184 -52.29 0.08 -25.17
N LYS A 185 -51.99 1.10 -24.36
CA LYS A 185 -52.90 2.24 -24.13
C LYS A 185 -53.14 3.07 -25.40
N LEU A 186 -52.12 3.22 -26.25
CA LEU A 186 -52.25 3.91 -27.54
C LEU A 186 -53.12 3.12 -28.52
N LYS A 187 -52.99 1.78 -28.55
CA LYS A 187 -53.82 0.91 -29.41
C LYS A 187 -55.31 0.94 -29.05
N SER A 188 -55.66 1.22 -27.79
CA SER A 188 -57.04 1.20 -27.28
C SER A 188 -57.76 2.55 -27.31
N LYS A 189 -57.10 3.64 -27.72
CA LYS A 189 -57.72 4.98 -27.80
C LYS A 189 -57.79 5.49 -29.24
N GLU A 190 -58.97 5.95 -29.65
CA GLU A 190 -59.20 6.59 -30.96
C GLU A 190 -58.50 7.97 -31.04
N GLU A 191 -58.00 8.31 -32.24
CA GLU A 191 -56.97 9.31 -32.53
C GLU A 191 -57.31 10.78 -32.20
N SER A 192 -58.53 11.08 -31.77
CA SER A 192 -59.04 12.47 -31.68
C SER A 192 -58.83 13.17 -30.33
N ASN A 193 -58.12 12.58 -29.37
CA ASN A 193 -58.10 13.09 -27.99
C ASN A 193 -56.74 13.65 -27.55
N GLU A 194 -56.74 14.75 -26.79
CA GLU A 194 -55.51 15.40 -26.26
C GLU A 194 -54.66 14.45 -25.40
N GLU A 195 -55.33 13.48 -24.77
CA GLU A 195 -54.71 12.41 -24.00
C GLU A 195 -53.82 11.50 -24.85
N PHE A 196 -54.17 11.28 -26.13
CA PHE A 196 -53.37 10.50 -27.08
C PHE A 196 -52.03 11.19 -27.37
N ARG A 197 -52.04 12.52 -27.55
CA ARG A 197 -50.80 13.31 -27.72
C ARG A 197 -49.90 13.21 -26.48
N ARG A 198 -50.48 13.32 -25.28
CA ARG A 198 -49.72 13.19 -24.02
C ARG A 198 -49.10 11.80 -23.86
N LEU A 199 -49.85 10.74 -24.19
CA LEU A 199 -49.34 9.36 -24.18
C LEU A 199 -48.20 9.15 -25.18
N LYS A 200 -48.31 9.72 -26.40
CA LYS A 200 -47.26 9.65 -27.41
C LYS A 200 -45.98 10.39 -26.99
N ASP A 201 -46.11 11.55 -26.36
CA ASP A 201 -44.97 12.29 -25.81
C ASP A 201 -44.30 11.53 -24.65
N GLN A 202 -45.09 10.87 -23.79
CA GLN A 202 -44.56 10.02 -22.72
C GLN A 202 -43.84 8.80 -23.27
N LEU A 203 -44.38 8.16 -24.31
CA LEU A 203 -43.74 7.04 -25.01
C LEU A 203 -42.38 7.46 -25.58
N HIS A 204 -42.32 8.57 -26.31
CA HIS A 204 -41.05 9.05 -26.88
C HIS A 204 -40.01 9.41 -25.81
N LYS A 205 -40.43 10.01 -24.70
CA LYS A 205 -39.51 10.29 -23.57
C LYS A 205 -38.97 9.00 -22.94
N ALA A 206 -39.81 7.97 -22.81
CA ALA A 206 -39.39 6.68 -22.28
C ALA A 206 -38.42 5.96 -23.23
N GLU A 207 -38.68 5.99 -24.54
CA GLU A 207 -37.79 5.44 -25.58
C GLU A 207 -36.42 6.15 -25.62
N ASP A 208 -36.40 7.48 -25.56
CA ASP A 208 -35.15 8.27 -25.52
C ASP A 208 -34.35 7.97 -24.22
N PHE A 209 -35.04 7.81 -23.09
CA PHE A 209 -34.40 7.44 -21.84
C PHE A 209 -33.86 6.00 -21.85
N GLN A 210 -34.60 5.04 -22.43
CA GLN A 210 -34.12 3.68 -22.64
C GLN A 210 -32.85 3.66 -23.50
N SER A 211 -32.83 4.40 -24.61
CA SER A 211 -31.67 4.48 -25.51
C SER A 211 -30.42 5.02 -24.80
N LYS A 212 -30.59 6.02 -23.92
CA LYS A 212 -29.49 6.55 -23.09
C LYS A 212 -28.93 5.52 -22.11
N LEU A 213 -29.80 4.74 -21.47
CA LEU A 213 -29.36 3.68 -20.55
C LEU A 213 -28.65 2.54 -21.29
N GLU A 214 -29.17 2.12 -22.46
CA GLU A 214 -28.51 1.10 -23.31
C GLU A 214 -27.12 1.56 -23.77
N HIS A 215 -26.95 2.86 -24.07
CA HIS A 215 -25.64 3.43 -24.36
C HIS A 215 -24.69 3.36 -23.15
N GLN A 216 -25.15 3.71 -21.95
CA GLN A 216 -24.35 3.61 -20.72
C GLN A 216 -23.92 2.16 -20.41
N ILE A 217 -24.83 1.19 -20.61
CA ILE A 217 -24.51 -0.24 -20.47
C ILE A 217 -23.38 -0.63 -21.43
N THR A 218 -23.45 -0.19 -22.69
CA THR A 218 -22.43 -0.48 -23.70
C THR A 218 -21.07 0.11 -23.32
N GLU A 219 -21.02 1.31 -22.74
CA GLU A 219 -19.78 1.91 -22.25
C GLU A 219 -19.19 1.16 -21.05
N ILE A 220 -20.03 0.74 -20.11
CA ILE A 220 -19.60 -0.08 -18.96
C ILE A 220 -19.04 -1.41 -19.42
N GLN A 221 -19.69 -2.09 -20.37
CA GLN A 221 -19.21 -3.35 -20.95
C GLN A 221 -17.83 -3.19 -21.60
N LYS A 222 -17.60 -2.12 -22.38
CA LYS A 222 -16.28 -1.82 -22.94
C LYS A 222 -15.23 -1.59 -21.85
N SER A 223 -15.60 -0.96 -20.74
CA SER A 223 -14.70 -0.76 -19.59
C SER A 223 -14.36 -2.09 -18.93
N ILE A 224 -15.34 -2.96 -18.71
CA ILE A 224 -15.15 -4.32 -18.16
C ILE A 224 -14.21 -5.13 -19.05
N ASP A 225 -14.43 -5.14 -20.36
CA ASP A 225 -13.60 -5.89 -21.31
C ASP A 225 -12.13 -5.43 -21.27
N LYS A 226 -11.91 -4.12 -21.16
CA LYS A 226 -10.58 -3.54 -21.02
C LYS A 226 -9.91 -3.99 -19.71
N GLU A 227 -10.61 -3.88 -18.58
CA GLU A 227 -10.08 -4.31 -17.27
C GLU A 227 -9.80 -5.82 -17.22
N VAL A 228 -10.66 -6.64 -17.84
CA VAL A 228 -10.45 -8.09 -17.96
C VAL A 228 -9.19 -8.40 -18.78
N ASN A 229 -8.98 -7.69 -19.89
CA ASN A 229 -7.75 -7.83 -20.68
C ASN A 229 -6.50 -7.41 -19.89
N ASP A 230 -6.57 -6.30 -19.16
CA ASP A 230 -5.45 -5.83 -18.32
C ASP A 230 -5.15 -6.85 -17.22
N LYS A 231 -6.17 -7.38 -16.54
CA LYS A 231 -6.03 -8.46 -15.55
C LYS A 231 -5.37 -9.70 -16.16
N ASN A 232 -5.80 -10.12 -17.34
CA ASN A 232 -5.24 -11.29 -18.02
C ASN A 232 -3.77 -11.08 -18.40
N ASN A 233 -3.40 -9.88 -18.83
CA ASN A 233 -2.01 -9.54 -19.15
C ASN A 233 -1.11 -9.57 -17.90
N ILE A 234 -1.58 -8.97 -16.79
CA ILE A 234 -0.84 -9.00 -15.52
C ILE A 234 -0.74 -10.42 -14.99
N LYS A 235 -1.81 -11.22 -15.10
CA LYS A 235 -1.80 -12.64 -14.70
C LYS A 235 -0.78 -13.45 -15.50
N LYS A 236 -0.69 -13.26 -16.82
CA LYS A 236 0.35 -13.90 -17.64
C LYS A 236 1.76 -13.53 -17.18
N GLN A 237 2.01 -12.26 -16.85
CA GLN A 237 3.30 -11.82 -16.30
C GLN A 237 3.58 -12.47 -14.94
N TYR A 238 2.59 -12.51 -14.05
CA TYR A 238 2.71 -13.17 -12.75
C TYR A 238 3.02 -14.67 -12.87
N ASP A 239 2.31 -15.39 -13.74
CA ASP A 239 2.53 -16.81 -13.98
C ASP A 239 3.93 -17.06 -14.57
N GLN A 240 4.41 -16.18 -15.45
CA GLN A 240 5.77 -16.23 -15.96
C GLN A 240 6.81 -16.05 -14.83
N TYR A 241 6.63 -15.04 -13.97
CA TYR A 241 7.52 -14.84 -12.81
C TYR A 241 7.52 -16.02 -11.85
N ARG A 242 6.36 -16.63 -11.62
CA ARG A 242 6.23 -17.81 -10.77
C ARG A 242 6.99 -19.00 -11.35
N ASN A 243 6.86 -19.25 -12.64
CA ASN A 243 7.58 -20.33 -13.32
C ASN A 243 9.10 -20.10 -13.30
N ASP A 244 9.55 -18.87 -13.56
CA ASP A 244 10.97 -18.51 -13.49
C ASP A 244 11.54 -18.68 -12.08
N SER A 245 10.77 -18.33 -11.06
CA SER A 245 11.14 -18.54 -9.66
C SER A 245 11.26 -20.02 -9.31
N GLN A 246 10.27 -20.84 -9.70
CA GLN A 246 10.33 -22.30 -9.50
C GLN A 246 11.51 -22.95 -10.23
N LEU A 247 11.82 -22.51 -11.45
CA LEU A 247 12.97 -23.01 -12.19
C LEU A 247 14.29 -22.66 -11.49
N LYS A 248 14.42 -21.44 -10.96
CA LYS A 248 15.58 -21.04 -10.14
C LYS A 248 15.71 -21.87 -8.87
N GLU A 249 14.60 -22.12 -8.17
CA GLU A 249 14.59 -22.97 -6.97
C GLU A 249 15.02 -24.40 -7.29
N GLN A 250 14.52 -24.99 -8.39
CA GLN A 250 14.95 -26.32 -8.84
C GLN A 250 16.44 -26.37 -9.17
N ASN A 251 16.98 -25.32 -9.82
CA ASN A 251 18.41 -25.25 -10.12
C ASN A 251 19.26 -25.10 -8.84
N LEU A 252 18.83 -24.28 -7.89
CA LEU A 252 19.51 -24.13 -6.60
C LEU A 252 19.51 -25.45 -5.82
N ASN A 253 18.38 -26.18 -5.80
CA ASN A 253 18.28 -27.49 -5.16
C ASN A 253 19.21 -28.53 -5.81
N LYS A 254 19.40 -28.48 -7.13
CA LYS A 254 20.40 -29.32 -7.82
C LYS A 254 21.83 -28.97 -7.39
N GLU A 255 22.17 -27.68 -7.29
CA GLU A 255 23.49 -27.23 -6.83
C GLU A 255 23.77 -27.62 -5.36
N ILE A 256 22.77 -27.49 -4.48
CA ILE A 256 22.85 -27.92 -3.09
C ILE A 256 23.07 -29.44 -3.01
N SER A 257 22.31 -30.21 -3.80
CA SER A 257 22.45 -31.67 -3.86
C SER A 257 23.85 -32.07 -4.31
N ALA A 258 24.40 -31.44 -5.36
CA ALA A 258 25.76 -31.68 -5.83
C ALA A 258 26.81 -31.35 -4.76
N SER A 259 26.64 -30.22 -4.05
CA SER A 259 27.55 -29.81 -2.98
C SER A 259 27.52 -30.80 -1.80
N LEU A 260 26.35 -31.32 -1.43
CA LEU A 260 26.21 -32.33 -0.38
C LEU A 260 26.88 -33.66 -0.75
N ILE A 261 26.84 -34.05 -2.02
CA ILE A 261 27.57 -35.24 -2.50
C ILE A 261 29.08 -35.04 -2.34
N GLN A 262 29.59 -33.87 -2.71
CA GLN A 262 31.02 -33.55 -2.59
C GLN A 262 31.49 -33.53 -1.13
N ILE A 263 30.69 -32.98 -0.21
CA ILE A 263 30.99 -33.02 1.24
C ILE A 263 31.10 -34.47 1.73
N LYS A 264 30.17 -35.34 1.35
CA LYS A 264 30.22 -36.77 1.72
C LYS A 264 31.47 -37.47 1.19
N GLN A 265 31.92 -37.15 -0.03
CA GLN A 265 33.16 -37.71 -0.59
C GLN A 265 34.39 -37.28 0.22
N LEU A 266 34.49 -35.98 0.55
CA LEU A 266 35.58 -35.45 1.37
C LEU A 266 35.60 -36.05 2.79
N GLU A 267 34.43 -36.30 3.38
CA GLU A 267 34.33 -36.99 4.67
C GLU A 267 34.84 -38.44 4.60
N GLN A 268 34.54 -39.17 3.52
CA GLN A 268 35.05 -40.51 3.30
C GLN A 268 36.57 -40.54 3.09
N GLU A 269 37.12 -39.59 2.32
CA GLU A 269 38.57 -39.43 2.15
C GLU A 269 39.26 -39.14 3.49
N LYS A 270 38.69 -38.26 4.31
CA LYS A 270 39.20 -37.97 5.66
C LYS A 270 39.28 -39.23 6.53
N ILE A 271 38.25 -40.08 6.50
CA ILE A 271 38.24 -41.35 7.24
C ILE A 271 39.35 -42.29 6.74
N SER A 272 39.52 -42.41 5.43
CA SER A 272 40.58 -43.23 4.81
C SER A 272 41.99 -42.76 5.18
N ILE A 273 42.23 -41.44 5.20
CA ILE A 273 43.51 -40.86 5.63
C ILE A 273 43.77 -41.16 7.11
N MET A 274 42.75 -41.05 7.98
CA MET A 274 42.90 -41.38 9.39
C MET A 274 43.19 -42.88 9.63
N GLU A 275 42.61 -43.77 8.84
CA GLU A 275 42.92 -45.21 8.92
C GLU A 275 44.35 -45.53 8.43
N ASN A 276 44.84 -44.81 7.42
CA ASN A 276 46.22 -44.97 6.93
C ASN A 276 47.25 -44.45 7.94
N LEU A 277 46.96 -43.36 8.65
CA LEU A 277 47.80 -42.86 9.75
C LEU A 277 47.87 -43.83 10.93
N LYS A 278 46.85 -44.68 11.12
CA LYS A 278 46.81 -45.69 12.18
C LYS A 278 47.68 -46.93 11.87
N LYS A 279 48.06 -47.15 10.60
CA LYS A 279 48.84 -48.32 10.13
C LYS A 279 50.35 -48.09 10.03
N SER A 280 50.85 -46.89 10.32
CA SER A 280 52.28 -46.51 10.18
C SER A 280 52.99 -46.35 11.54
N LYS A 281 52.91 -47.36 12.41
CA LYS A 281 53.71 -47.46 13.64
C LYS A 281 54.33 -48.84 13.73
N ASP A 282 55.44 -49.05 13.04
CA ASP A 282 56.46 -50.06 13.37
C ASP A 282 57.73 -49.78 12.53
N GLN A 283 58.78 -49.27 13.18
CA GLN A 283 60.19 -49.65 12.94
C GLN A 283 61.10 -48.88 13.90
N ASN A 284 61.78 -49.65 14.75
CA ASN A 284 62.43 -49.28 15.99
C ASN A 284 63.93 -49.55 15.85
N ASP A 285 64.76 -48.51 15.72
CA ASP A 285 66.21 -48.48 16.04
C ASP A 285 66.83 -47.06 15.91
N GLN A 286 66.12 -46.03 16.37
CA GLN A 286 66.64 -44.67 16.58
C GLN A 286 66.13 -44.20 17.95
N ASN A 287 66.75 -44.59 19.08
CA ASN A 287 66.18 -44.32 20.41
C ASN A 287 67.04 -43.48 21.37
N SER A 288 68.25 -43.04 21.01
CA SER A 288 69.04 -42.12 21.87
C SER A 288 69.01 -40.65 21.43
N LYS A 289 69.12 -40.36 20.12
CA LYS A 289 68.79 -39.02 19.56
C LYS A 289 67.30 -38.69 19.67
N LEU A 290 66.47 -39.73 19.71
CA LEU A 290 65.03 -39.59 19.86
C LEU A 290 64.67 -39.09 21.26
N ASN A 291 65.43 -39.37 22.31
CA ASN A 291 65.05 -38.90 23.66
C ASN A 291 65.24 -37.38 23.84
N GLU A 292 66.26 -36.77 23.23
CA GLU A 292 66.41 -35.30 23.20
C GLU A 292 65.40 -34.66 22.24
N GLN A 293 65.18 -35.26 21.07
CA GLN A 293 64.12 -34.83 20.16
C GLN A 293 62.72 -35.04 20.77
N LEU A 294 62.52 -36.03 21.62
CA LEU A 294 61.27 -36.35 22.32
C LEU A 294 61.06 -35.40 23.49
N LEU A 295 62.11 -34.89 24.13
CA LEU A 295 61.99 -33.82 25.11
C LEU A 295 61.65 -32.49 24.43
N SER A 296 62.29 -32.17 23.31
CA SER A 296 61.96 -31.01 22.46
C SER A 296 60.54 -31.11 21.89
N LEU A 297 60.15 -32.27 21.37
CA LEU A 297 58.81 -32.55 20.87
C LEU A 297 57.79 -32.56 22.01
N LYS A 298 58.13 -33.01 23.23
CA LYS A 298 57.23 -32.86 24.39
C LYS A 298 57.02 -31.39 24.75
N LEU A 299 58.06 -30.55 24.65
CA LEU A 299 57.95 -29.11 24.86
C LEU A 299 57.09 -28.46 23.77
N GLN A 300 57.33 -28.79 22.50
CA GLN A 300 56.54 -28.34 21.36
C GLN A 300 55.09 -28.84 21.43
N LEU A 301 54.87 -30.08 21.85
CA LEU A 301 53.53 -30.64 22.07
C LEU A 301 52.84 -29.93 23.22
N SER A 302 53.55 -29.55 24.29
CA SER A 302 53.01 -28.74 25.39
C SER A 302 52.64 -27.32 24.92
N GLU A 303 53.45 -26.71 24.06
CA GLU A 303 53.13 -25.41 23.44
C GLU A 303 51.95 -25.51 22.48
N ILE A 304 51.93 -26.53 21.63
CA ILE A 304 50.81 -26.84 20.73
C ILE A 304 49.54 -27.12 21.56
N GLN A 305 49.65 -27.84 22.68
CA GLN A 305 48.53 -28.10 23.58
C GLN A 305 48.01 -26.78 24.16
N LYS A 306 48.89 -25.88 24.62
CA LYS A 306 48.50 -24.54 25.10
C LYS A 306 47.84 -23.68 24.02
N ILE A 307 48.32 -23.77 22.78
CA ILE A 307 47.71 -23.06 21.63
C ILE A 307 46.33 -23.65 21.34
N LYS A 308 46.21 -24.98 21.28
CA LYS A 308 44.93 -25.68 21.09
C LYS A 308 43.95 -25.39 22.21
N ASP A 309 44.39 -25.35 23.45
CA ASP A 309 43.52 -25.03 24.60
C ASP A 309 43.04 -23.57 24.54
N LYS A 310 43.89 -22.64 24.07
CA LYS A 310 43.48 -21.25 23.80
C LYS A 310 42.48 -21.17 22.65
N GLU A 311 42.71 -21.88 21.55
CA GLU A 311 41.78 -21.95 20.41
C GLU A 311 40.45 -22.57 20.82
N ILE A 312 40.47 -23.67 21.58
CA ILE A 312 39.27 -24.32 22.14
C ILE A 312 38.53 -23.35 23.05
N SER A 313 39.23 -22.59 23.90
CA SER A 313 38.62 -21.58 24.77
C SER A 313 37.96 -20.46 23.96
N GLN A 314 38.63 -19.95 22.91
CA GLN A 314 38.06 -18.95 22.00
C GLN A 314 36.85 -19.48 21.22
N LEU A 315 36.89 -20.74 20.76
CA LEU A 315 35.77 -21.38 20.07
C LEU A 315 34.59 -21.60 21.02
N ARG A 316 34.83 -22.01 22.27
CA ARG A 316 33.79 -22.11 23.30
C ARG A 316 33.14 -20.77 23.57
N GLN A 317 33.93 -19.71 23.71
CA GLN A 317 33.40 -18.35 23.89
C GLN A 317 32.53 -17.92 22.69
N LYS A 318 32.98 -18.18 21.45
CA LYS A 318 32.17 -17.89 20.25
C LYS A 318 30.87 -18.70 20.21
N ILE A 319 30.89 -19.96 20.63
CA ILE A 319 29.70 -20.80 20.72
C ILE A 319 28.73 -20.24 21.76
N ASP A 320 29.22 -19.82 22.93
CA ASP A 320 28.40 -19.22 23.98
C ASP A 320 27.77 -17.90 23.52
N ASP A 321 28.52 -17.04 22.82
CA ASP A 321 28.00 -15.79 22.27
C ASP A 321 26.98 -16.04 21.14
N GLN A 322 27.23 -17.03 20.28
CA GLN A 322 26.24 -17.46 19.27
C GLN A 322 24.99 -18.04 19.90
N SER A 323 25.13 -18.81 20.99
CA SER A 323 24.02 -19.37 21.75
C SER A 323 23.15 -18.27 22.37
N LYS A 324 23.77 -17.24 22.98
CA LYS A 324 23.05 -16.05 23.49
C LYS A 324 22.30 -15.32 22.37
N ASN A 325 22.95 -15.09 21.24
CA ASN A 325 22.29 -14.46 20.08
C ASN A 325 21.12 -15.31 19.57
N SER A 326 21.26 -16.64 19.52
CA SER A 326 20.19 -17.54 19.13
C SER A 326 19.01 -17.48 20.11
N ILE A 327 19.26 -17.38 21.41
CA ILE A 327 18.22 -17.22 22.44
C ILE A 327 17.50 -15.88 22.25
N GLU A 328 18.22 -14.80 21.98
CA GLU A 328 17.63 -13.48 21.75
C GLU A 328 16.74 -13.45 20.51
N VAL A 329 17.21 -14.02 19.39
CA VAL A 329 16.44 -14.14 18.15
C VAL A 329 15.19 -15.00 18.37
N ASN A 330 15.30 -16.10 19.11
CA ASN A 330 14.14 -16.92 19.46
C ASN A 330 13.12 -16.16 20.33
N ASN A 331 13.57 -15.35 21.28
CA ASN A 331 12.68 -14.50 22.07
C ASN A 331 11.97 -13.44 21.22
N GLN A 332 12.66 -12.85 20.24
CA GLN A 332 12.04 -11.93 19.28
C GLN A 332 11.02 -12.65 18.39
N LEU A 333 11.33 -13.88 17.94
CA LEU A 333 10.43 -14.71 17.16
C LEU A 333 9.15 -15.05 17.94
N GLU A 334 9.26 -15.40 19.22
CA GLU A 334 8.09 -15.66 20.07
C GLU A 334 7.22 -14.41 20.28
N LYS A 335 7.82 -13.23 20.48
CA LYS A 335 7.07 -11.96 20.53
C LYS A 335 6.33 -11.67 19.22
N LEU A 336 6.93 -11.98 18.07
CA LEU A 336 6.29 -11.81 16.78
C LEU A 336 5.13 -12.81 16.58
N LYS A 337 5.29 -14.06 17.03
CA LYS A 337 4.20 -15.05 17.01
C LYS A 337 3.01 -14.62 17.88
N GLN A 338 3.27 -14.08 19.07
CA GLN A 338 2.21 -13.53 19.94
C GLN A 338 1.47 -12.38 19.24
N LYS A 339 2.19 -11.42 18.66
CA LYS A 339 1.56 -10.33 17.87
C LYS A 339 0.76 -10.86 16.69
N GLN A 340 1.25 -11.89 15.99
CA GLN A 340 0.54 -12.52 14.89
C GLN A 340 -0.79 -13.14 15.37
N GLN A 341 -0.78 -13.82 16.52
CA GLN A 341 -2.00 -14.39 17.12
C GLN A 341 -2.99 -13.29 17.55
N GLU A 342 -2.52 -12.20 18.15
CA GLU A 342 -3.37 -11.06 18.52
C GLU A 342 -4.05 -10.43 17.30
N ILE A 343 -3.31 -10.22 16.19
CA ILE A 343 -3.86 -9.69 14.94
C ILE A 343 -4.87 -10.68 14.34
N GLN A 344 -4.61 -11.98 14.39
CA GLN A 344 -5.56 -13.00 13.93
C GLN A 344 -6.85 -12.98 14.74
N GLN A 345 -6.77 -12.83 16.07
CA GLN A 345 -7.95 -12.70 16.92
C GLN A 345 -8.73 -11.43 16.61
N GLN A 346 -8.05 -10.28 16.47
CA GLN A 346 -8.69 -9.01 16.10
C GLN A 346 -9.40 -9.11 14.74
N LEU A 347 -8.79 -9.79 13.76
CA LEU A 347 -9.41 -10.04 12.46
C LEU A 347 -10.67 -10.90 12.57
N GLN A 348 -10.63 -11.95 13.40
CA GLN A 348 -11.78 -12.81 13.64
C GLN A 348 -12.93 -12.05 14.31
N ASP A 349 -12.63 -11.21 15.31
CA ASP A 349 -13.63 -10.36 15.98
C ASP A 349 -14.25 -9.36 14.99
N LYS A 350 -13.43 -8.77 14.10
CA LYS A 350 -13.92 -7.86 13.04
C LYS A 350 -14.81 -8.56 12.02
N LEU A 351 -14.51 -9.81 11.66
CA LEU A 351 -15.36 -10.62 10.79
C LEU A 351 -16.71 -10.92 11.45
N GLN A 352 -16.72 -11.23 12.75
CA GLN A 352 -17.96 -11.42 13.51
C GLN A 352 -18.80 -10.13 13.58
N GLN A 353 -18.16 -8.97 13.82
CA GLN A 353 -18.83 -7.67 13.78
C GLN A 353 -19.46 -7.38 12.41
N LEU A 354 -18.76 -7.71 11.32
CA LEU A 354 -19.25 -7.52 9.96
C LEU A 354 -20.47 -8.39 9.67
N GLU A 355 -20.45 -9.65 10.12
CA GLU A 355 -21.60 -10.55 9.97
C GLU A 355 -22.82 -10.08 10.78
N GLN A 356 -22.62 -9.55 11.99
CA GLN A 356 -23.69 -8.93 12.78
C GLN A 356 -24.31 -7.73 12.06
N LEU A 357 -23.50 -6.83 11.50
CA LEU A 357 -23.97 -5.67 10.74
C LEU A 357 -24.72 -6.08 9.47
N LYS A 358 -24.28 -7.15 8.79
CA LYS A 358 -24.95 -7.70 7.62
C LYS A 358 -26.35 -8.22 7.96
N ASN A 359 -26.48 -8.96 9.07
CA ASN A 359 -27.76 -9.43 9.56
C ASN A 359 -28.69 -8.27 9.97
N GLN A 360 -28.13 -7.23 10.61
CA GLN A 360 -28.91 -6.04 10.96
C GLN A 360 -29.43 -5.29 9.72
N LYS A 361 -28.59 -5.14 8.69
CA LYS A 361 -29.00 -4.53 7.42
C LYS A 361 -30.14 -5.31 6.76
N GLN A 362 -30.03 -6.65 6.72
CA GLN A 362 -31.07 -7.50 6.14
C GLN A 362 -32.41 -7.34 6.87
N LEU A 363 -32.40 -7.20 8.19
CA LEU A 363 -33.61 -6.95 8.98
C LEU A 363 -34.25 -5.59 8.65
N LEU A 364 -33.42 -4.54 8.51
CA LEU A 364 -33.88 -3.20 8.12
C LEU A 364 -34.45 -3.18 6.70
N ASP A 365 -33.82 -3.89 5.76
CA ASP A 365 -34.31 -4.00 4.39
C ASP A 365 -35.69 -4.69 4.35
N GLN A 366 -35.87 -5.75 5.15
CA GLN A 366 -37.17 -6.43 5.29
C GLN A 366 -38.23 -5.52 5.93
N GLN A 367 -37.85 -4.73 6.95
CA GLN A 367 -38.75 -3.76 7.56
C GLN A 367 -39.16 -2.65 6.58
N ASN A 368 -38.23 -2.16 5.76
CA ASN A 368 -38.51 -1.17 4.73
C ASN A 368 -39.46 -1.72 3.65
N GLN A 369 -39.30 -2.98 3.24
CA GLN A 369 -40.24 -3.63 2.32
C GLN A 369 -41.66 -3.70 2.90
N ASN A 370 -41.78 -4.05 4.19
CA ASN A 370 -43.07 -4.08 4.88
C ASN A 370 -43.70 -2.68 4.93
N ASN A 371 -42.94 -1.66 5.34
CA ASN A 371 -43.42 -0.28 5.38
C ASN A 371 -43.85 0.22 3.99
N GLN A 372 -43.11 -0.12 2.93
CA GLN A 372 -43.48 0.26 1.57
C GLN A 372 -44.80 -0.40 1.13
N SER A 373 -45.03 -1.67 1.51
CA SER A 373 -46.29 -2.35 1.25
C SER A 373 -47.47 -1.71 1.99
N GLU A 374 -47.26 -1.25 3.22
CA GLU A 374 -48.26 -0.53 4.02
C GLU A 374 -48.60 0.83 3.41
N ILE A 375 -47.59 1.60 2.98
CA ILE A 375 -47.78 2.87 2.27
C ILE A 375 -48.61 2.66 1.00
N ASN A 376 -48.31 1.62 0.22
CA ASN A 376 -49.05 1.32 -1.00
C ASN A 376 -50.52 0.97 -0.72
N SER A 377 -50.79 0.21 0.36
CA SER A 377 -52.15 -0.09 0.84
C SER A 377 -52.91 1.18 1.22
N LEU A 378 -52.29 2.05 2.03
CA LEU A 378 -52.87 3.32 2.47
C LEU A 378 -53.17 4.25 1.29
N ASN A 379 -52.27 4.33 0.30
CA ASN A 379 -52.50 5.12 -0.91
C ASN A 379 -53.71 4.60 -1.69
N THR A 380 -53.86 3.28 -1.81
CA THR A 380 -55.01 2.66 -2.48
C THR A 380 -56.32 3.00 -1.75
N GLN A 381 -56.32 2.97 -0.42
CA GLN A 381 -57.49 3.40 0.37
C GLN A 381 -57.79 4.89 0.17
N LEU A 382 -56.77 5.73 0.15
CA LEU A 382 -56.90 7.17 -0.01
C LEU A 382 -57.45 7.54 -1.39
N ASP A 383 -57.05 6.84 -2.45
CA ASP A 383 -57.60 7.02 -3.78
C ASP A 383 -59.08 6.59 -3.85
N SER A 384 -59.44 5.48 -3.18
CA SER A 384 -60.85 5.06 -3.09
C SER A 384 -61.72 6.08 -2.35
N LEU A 385 -61.20 6.72 -1.30
CA LEU A 385 -61.90 7.78 -0.56
C LEU A 385 -62.03 9.06 -1.40
N LYS A 386 -60.99 9.45 -2.13
CA LYS A 386 -61.05 10.58 -3.08
C LYS A 386 -62.11 10.36 -4.15
N GLU A 387 -62.22 9.15 -4.67
CA GLU A 387 -63.22 8.82 -5.68
C GLU A 387 -64.65 8.92 -5.10
N GLN A 388 -64.87 8.47 -3.87
CA GLN A 388 -66.14 8.65 -3.15
C GLN A 388 -66.48 10.13 -2.89
N LEU A 389 -65.48 10.98 -2.63
CA LEU A 389 -65.64 12.42 -2.38
C LEU A 389 -65.81 13.25 -3.66
N SER A 390 -65.35 12.77 -4.82
CA SER A 390 -65.38 13.50 -6.10
C SER A 390 -66.78 13.70 -6.71
N LYS A 391 -67.84 13.15 -6.09
CA LYS A 391 -69.23 13.33 -6.54
C LYS A 391 -70.09 13.95 -5.43
N PRO A 392 -69.95 15.25 -5.13
CA PRO A 392 -70.93 15.95 -4.32
C PRO A 392 -72.27 15.96 -5.07
N LYS A 393 -73.19 15.09 -4.63
CA LYS A 393 -74.51 14.87 -5.27
C LYS A 393 -75.41 16.12 -5.33
N ASN A 394 -75.04 17.21 -4.65
CA ASN A 394 -75.89 18.40 -4.48
C ASN A 394 -75.34 19.67 -5.14
N THR A 395 -74.16 19.65 -5.78
CA THR A 395 -73.56 20.88 -6.33
C THR A 395 -74.41 21.47 -7.46
N LYS A 396 -75.01 20.62 -8.31
CA LYS A 396 -75.92 21.07 -9.37
C LYS A 396 -77.15 21.80 -8.81
N GLN A 397 -77.76 21.27 -7.74
CA GLN A 397 -78.93 21.89 -7.11
C GLN A 397 -78.61 23.26 -6.50
N ILE A 398 -77.44 23.41 -5.89
CA ILE A 398 -76.98 24.69 -5.33
C ILE A 398 -76.72 25.70 -6.46
N THR A 399 -76.05 25.28 -7.54
CA THR A 399 -75.82 26.15 -8.71
C THR A 399 -77.13 26.60 -9.35
N ASP A 400 -78.10 25.70 -9.53
CA ASP A 400 -79.41 26.02 -10.10
C ASP A 400 -80.20 27.01 -9.22
N THR A 401 -80.10 26.86 -7.90
CA THR A 401 -80.73 27.77 -6.93
C THR A 401 -80.09 29.16 -6.97
N ILE A 402 -78.76 29.24 -7.08
CA ILE A 402 -78.04 30.52 -7.23
C ILE A 402 -78.50 31.25 -8.50
N LEU A 403 -78.60 30.52 -9.63
CA LEU A 403 -79.06 31.11 -10.90
C LEU A 403 -80.50 31.64 -10.82
N GLN A 404 -81.40 30.94 -10.12
CA GLN A 404 -82.77 31.43 -9.88
C GLN A 404 -82.81 32.68 -9.01
N LEU A 405 -82.01 32.73 -7.95
CA LEU A 405 -81.92 33.91 -7.08
C LEU A 405 -81.34 35.12 -7.81
N GLU A 406 -80.32 34.93 -8.66
CA GLU A 406 -79.77 36.01 -9.50
C GLU A 406 -80.80 36.58 -10.48
N LYS A 407 -81.62 35.70 -11.09
CA LYS A 407 -82.68 36.14 -11.98
C LYS A 407 -83.69 37.00 -11.23
N THR A 408 -84.10 36.54 -10.05
CA THR A 408 -85.07 37.22 -9.18
C THR A 408 -84.53 38.57 -8.70
N ASP A 409 -83.27 38.62 -8.27
CA ASP A 409 -82.58 39.85 -7.85
C ASP A 409 -82.56 40.89 -8.99
N LYS A 410 -82.16 40.48 -10.20
CA LYS A 410 -82.18 41.38 -11.38
C LYS A 410 -83.56 41.94 -11.69
N ASP A 411 -84.60 41.14 -11.55
CA ASP A 411 -85.97 41.58 -11.81
C ASP A 411 -86.48 42.53 -10.72
N ILE A 412 -86.13 42.29 -9.44
CA ILE A 412 -86.43 43.22 -8.35
C ILE A 412 -85.68 44.55 -8.53
N GLN A 413 -84.39 44.50 -8.88
CA GLN A 413 -83.59 45.71 -9.10
C GLN A 413 -84.14 46.60 -10.24
N LYS A 414 -84.67 45.99 -11.30
CA LYS A 414 -85.36 46.73 -12.38
C LYS A 414 -86.63 47.42 -11.88
N ASN A 415 -87.43 46.74 -11.06
CA ASN A 415 -88.68 47.29 -10.51
C ASN A 415 -88.44 48.40 -9.48
N LEU A 416 -87.26 48.43 -8.85
CA LEU A 416 -86.84 49.47 -7.91
C LEU A 416 -85.93 50.53 -8.55
N SER A 417 -86.01 50.69 -9.87
CA SER A 417 -85.28 51.72 -10.59
C SER A 417 -86.01 53.07 -10.54
N CYS A 418 -85.26 54.14 -10.34
CA CYS A 418 -85.77 55.50 -10.42
C CYS A 418 -86.16 55.81 -11.85
N THR A 419 -87.42 56.19 -12.06
CA THR A 419 -87.98 56.46 -13.38
C THR A 419 -87.29 57.62 -14.14
N PHE A 420 -86.57 58.48 -13.43
CA PHE A 420 -85.85 59.61 -14.04
C PHE A 420 -84.42 59.24 -14.45
N CYS A 421 -83.64 58.61 -13.56
CA CYS A 421 -82.23 58.31 -13.84
C CYS A 421 -81.98 56.87 -14.29
N ASN A 422 -82.99 56.00 -14.28
CA ASN A 422 -82.94 54.57 -14.59
C ASN A 422 -81.89 53.78 -13.78
N LYS A 423 -81.46 54.33 -12.64
CA LYS A 423 -80.58 53.66 -11.67
C LYS A 423 -81.41 53.17 -10.50
N PHE A 424 -80.87 52.20 -9.75
CA PHE A 424 -81.46 51.74 -8.50
C PHE A 424 -81.75 52.93 -7.57
N ILE A 425 -82.98 53.02 -7.08
CA ILE A 425 -83.46 54.21 -6.38
C ILE A 425 -82.70 54.41 -5.06
N LYS A 426 -82.35 55.67 -4.75
CA LYS A 426 -81.68 56.07 -3.52
C LYS A 426 -82.54 57.08 -2.80
N GLN A 427 -82.93 56.79 -1.55
CA GLN A 427 -83.84 57.63 -0.76
C GLN A 427 -85.12 57.92 -1.55
N PRO A 428 -86.01 56.92 -1.70
CA PRO A 428 -87.15 56.99 -2.59
C PRO A 428 -88.15 58.06 -2.11
N VAL A 429 -88.51 58.95 -3.02
CA VAL A 429 -89.57 59.95 -2.86
C VAL A 429 -90.71 59.57 -3.78
N THR A 430 -91.91 59.40 -3.23
CA THR A 430 -93.10 59.00 -3.99
C THR A 430 -94.04 60.19 -4.17
N ILE A 431 -94.51 60.38 -5.40
CA ILE A 431 -95.39 61.49 -5.79
C ILE A 431 -96.86 61.10 -5.64
N ILE A 432 -97.68 61.98 -5.05
CA ILE A 432 -99.14 61.86 -4.98
C ILE A 432 -99.79 62.75 -6.07
N PRO A 433 -100.79 62.26 -6.82
CA PRO A 433 -101.51 60.98 -6.64
C PRO A 433 -100.99 59.79 -7.47
N CYS A 434 -100.00 59.97 -8.36
CA CYS A 434 -99.62 58.90 -9.30
C CYS A 434 -98.83 57.72 -8.71
N GLY A 435 -98.24 57.84 -7.52
CA GLY A 435 -97.46 56.77 -6.89
C GLY A 435 -96.10 56.50 -7.53
N HIS A 436 -95.63 57.33 -8.47
CA HIS A 436 -94.30 57.15 -9.06
C HIS A 436 -93.20 57.56 -8.07
N SER A 437 -92.18 56.71 -7.94
CA SER A 437 -91.04 56.92 -7.04
C SER A 437 -89.77 57.34 -7.79
N TYR A 438 -89.04 58.27 -7.18
CA TYR A 438 -87.79 58.84 -7.71
C TYR A 438 -86.73 58.88 -6.60
N CYS A 439 -85.45 58.98 -6.95
CA CYS A 439 -84.43 59.28 -5.94
C CYS A 439 -84.65 60.68 -5.38
N PHE A 440 -84.34 60.90 -4.11
CA PHE A 440 -84.36 62.23 -3.49
C PHE A 440 -83.51 63.28 -4.23
N GLU A 441 -82.42 62.85 -4.86
CA GLU A 441 -81.55 63.72 -5.66
C GLU A 441 -82.13 64.02 -7.06
N CYS A 442 -83.09 63.21 -7.54
CA CYS A 442 -83.68 63.34 -8.86
C CYS A 442 -84.82 64.36 -8.90
N LYS A 443 -84.64 65.52 -8.23
CA LYS A 443 -85.65 66.58 -8.11
C LYS A 443 -86.22 67.03 -9.44
N LYS A 444 -85.40 67.03 -10.50
CA LYS A 444 -85.84 67.37 -11.86
C LYS A 444 -86.96 66.46 -12.38
N GLY A 445 -87.02 65.21 -11.91
CA GLY A 445 -88.07 64.25 -12.30
C GLY A 445 -89.43 64.50 -11.65
N TYR A 446 -89.51 65.38 -10.65
CA TYR A 446 -90.73 65.65 -9.89
C TYR A 446 -90.89 67.12 -9.49
N ASN A 447 -90.18 68.03 -10.17
CA ASN A 447 -90.29 69.45 -9.90
C ASN A 447 -91.52 70.01 -10.64
N LYS A 448 -92.59 70.29 -9.89
CA LYS A 448 -93.91 70.78 -10.35
C LYS A 448 -94.81 69.72 -11.03
N GLU A 449 -94.23 68.80 -11.81
CA GLU A 449 -94.95 67.73 -12.49
C GLU A 449 -94.19 66.39 -12.42
N CYS A 450 -94.92 65.28 -12.53
CA CYS A 450 -94.32 63.95 -12.54
C CYS A 450 -93.78 63.65 -13.94
N PHE A 451 -92.47 63.38 -14.05
CA PHE A 451 -91.80 63.12 -15.34
C PHE A 451 -92.47 62.03 -16.17
N LYS A 452 -92.95 60.95 -15.54
CA LYS A 452 -93.63 59.85 -16.23
C LYS A 452 -95.08 60.13 -16.61
N CYS A 453 -95.81 60.93 -15.81
CA CYS A 453 -97.21 61.27 -16.10
C CYS A 453 -97.34 62.49 -17.03
N GLY A 454 -96.28 63.29 -17.14
CA GLY A 454 -96.27 64.53 -17.90
C GLY A 454 -97.15 65.63 -17.26
N PRO A 455 -97.42 66.72 -17.99
CA PRO A 455 -98.06 67.93 -17.47
C PRO A 455 -99.54 67.76 -17.11
N LYS A 456 -100.14 66.62 -17.47
CA LYS A 456 -101.56 66.32 -17.20
C LYS A 456 -101.85 66.05 -15.72
N LEU A 457 -100.82 65.81 -14.92
CA LEU A 457 -100.96 65.48 -13.52
C LEU A 457 -100.19 66.46 -12.64
N LYS A 458 -100.92 67.29 -11.90
CA LYS A 458 -100.35 68.20 -10.91
C LYS A 458 -99.96 67.41 -9.67
N ILE A 459 -98.75 67.62 -9.18
CA ILE A 459 -98.28 67.00 -7.93
C ILE A 459 -98.99 67.68 -6.76
N GLU A 460 -99.72 66.89 -5.97
CA GLU A 460 -100.39 67.38 -4.75
C GLU A 460 -99.44 67.37 -3.56
N ALA A 461 -98.72 66.27 -3.40
CA ALA A 461 -97.75 66.09 -2.33
C ALA A 461 -96.65 65.13 -2.75
N MET A 462 -95.55 65.15 -2.01
CA MET A 462 -94.48 64.17 -2.10
C MET A 462 -94.12 63.74 -0.69
N TYR A 463 -93.83 62.45 -0.51
CA TYR A 463 -93.38 61.92 0.76
C TYR A 463 -92.18 61.01 0.55
N ARG A 464 -91.33 60.94 1.56
CA ARG A 464 -90.25 59.95 1.61
C ARG A 464 -90.86 58.59 1.92
N ASN A 465 -90.60 57.60 1.08
CA ASN A 465 -91.20 56.28 1.21
C ASN A 465 -90.26 55.35 1.99
N GLU A 466 -90.42 55.35 3.32
CA GLU A 466 -89.59 54.55 4.23
C GLU A 466 -89.73 53.03 3.97
N LEU A 467 -90.91 52.58 3.54
CA LEU A 467 -91.12 51.17 3.16
C LEU A 467 -90.26 50.76 1.96
N LEU A 468 -90.10 51.65 0.97
CA LEU A 468 -89.18 51.39 -0.14
C LEU A 468 -87.72 51.41 0.32
N ASP A 469 -87.34 52.25 1.29
CA ASP A 469 -86.00 52.22 1.90
C ASP A 469 -85.72 50.83 2.53
N ASP A 470 -86.68 50.25 3.24
CA ASP A 470 -86.57 48.92 3.85
C ASP A 470 -86.47 47.80 2.78
N ILE A 471 -87.28 47.87 1.73
CA ILE A 471 -87.22 46.92 0.61
C ILE A 471 -85.86 46.99 -0.09
N ILE A 472 -85.33 48.20 -0.31
CA ILE A 472 -83.99 48.41 -0.88
C ILE A 472 -82.91 47.79 0.01
N ALA A 473 -83.01 47.93 1.34
CA ALA A 473 -82.08 47.30 2.26
C ALA A 473 -82.15 45.77 2.19
N MET A 474 -83.35 45.19 2.11
CA MET A 474 -83.54 43.75 1.95
C MET A 474 -82.93 43.21 0.64
N VAL A 475 -83.10 43.92 -0.48
CA VAL A 475 -82.52 43.53 -1.77
C VAL A 475 -80.99 43.49 -1.71
N LYS A 476 -80.36 44.45 -1.02
CA LYS A 476 -78.90 44.43 -0.81
C LYS A 476 -78.43 43.24 0.02
N LEU A 477 -79.20 42.81 1.01
CA LEU A 477 -78.89 41.60 1.80
C LEU A 477 -79.00 40.34 0.92
N ILE A 478 -79.99 40.28 0.03
CA ILE A 478 -80.15 39.17 -0.92
C ILE A 478 -78.95 39.11 -1.87
N GLU A 479 -78.54 40.25 -2.43
CA GLU A 479 -77.36 40.35 -3.31
C GLU A 479 -76.07 39.88 -2.61
N GLN A 480 -75.83 40.32 -1.37
CA GLN A 480 -74.71 39.84 -0.55
C GLN A 480 -74.78 38.32 -0.32
N SER A 481 -75.96 37.79 -0.03
CA SER A 481 -76.17 36.35 0.20
C SER A 481 -75.85 35.54 -1.06
N ILE A 482 -76.29 36.01 -2.24
CA ILE A 482 -75.97 35.40 -3.54
C ILE A 482 -74.46 35.37 -3.77
N ASN A 483 -73.76 36.46 -3.47
CA ASN A 483 -72.30 36.54 -3.65
C ASN A 483 -71.53 35.60 -2.72
N SER A 484 -71.95 35.46 -1.46
CA SER A 484 -71.39 34.48 -0.53
C SER A 484 -71.59 33.03 -1.02
N MET A 485 -72.78 32.69 -1.52
CA MET A 485 -73.05 31.36 -2.08
C MET A 485 -72.21 31.04 -3.33
N LYS A 486 -71.89 32.05 -4.15
CA LYS A 486 -70.97 31.90 -5.29
C LYS A 486 -69.52 31.63 -4.90
N GLN A 487 -69.04 32.20 -3.80
CA GLN A 487 -67.67 31.98 -3.33
C GLN A 487 -67.47 30.54 -2.86
N VAL A 488 -68.47 29.99 -2.17
CA VAL A 488 -68.46 28.61 -1.68
C VAL A 488 -68.53 27.60 -2.83
N THR A 489 -69.14 27.94 -3.96
CA THR A 489 -69.28 27.05 -5.12
C THR A 489 -68.14 27.14 -6.14
N LYS A 490 -67.20 28.08 -5.99
CA LYS A 490 -66.02 28.25 -6.86
C LYS A 490 -64.74 27.57 -6.34
N GLN A 491 -64.76 27.05 -5.11
CA GLN A 491 -63.72 26.17 -4.55
C GLN A 491 -64.08 24.72 -4.86
#